data_AF-A0A7S0FTA8-F1
#
_entry.id   AF-A0A7S0FTA8-F1
#
_cell.length_a   1.000
_cell.length_b   1.000
_cell.length_c   1.000
_cell.angle_alpha   90.00
_cell.angle_beta   90.00
_cell.angle_gamma   90.00
#
_symmetry.space_group_name_H-M   'P 1'
#
loop_
_entity.id
_entity.type
_entity.pdbx_description
1 polymer ?
#
loop_
_entity_poly.entity_id
_entity_poly.type
_entity_poly.pdbx_seq_one_letter_code
_entity_poly.pdbx_strand_id
1 'polypeptide(L)'
;KEALRKPQRSVSFHKIEFRQFQRTLGDHPASRGAPVTLSWQFDPSHPTISIDDFEAYRPPRRSRSQIYMPSYHREEMLISENISRAAIRRAKKEVSKVREQRQKTVETLHNAPVEEAMESAKRKLKKIVNRTSERKEEQMLWERATEYAETRLREGSAISTTTKAPTKIQEARRNEEIISNFQMWQADDVVGVMSDADDFPLSF
;
A
#
# COMPACT_ATOMS: atom_id res chain seq x y z
N LYS A 1 -31.86 39.39 40.06
CA LYS A 1 -30.79 38.37 39.97
C LYS A 1 -31.01 37.60 38.67
N GLU A 2 -30.44 38.07 37.56
CA GLU A 2 -30.40 37.29 36.31
C GLU A 2 -29.29 36.25 36.44
N ALA A 3 -29.66 34.98 36.45
CA ALA A 3 -28.71 33.87 36.46
C ALA A 3 -28.11 33.73 35.05
N LEU A 4 -26.80 33.92 34.91
CA LEU A 4 -26.05 33.62 33.69
C LEU A 4 -26.25 32.15 33.32
N ARG A 5 -27.07 31.90 32.28
CA ARG A 5 -27.24 30.56 31.69
C ARG A 5 -25.90 30.13 31.09
N LYS A 6 -25.40 28.96 31.50
CA LYS A 6 -24.23 28.34 30.87
C LYS A 6 -24.52 28.15 29.37
N PRO A 7 -23.60 28.51 28.47
CA PRO A 7 -23.79 28.29 27.05
C PRO A 7 -23.96 26.77 26.79
N GLN A 8 -25.09 26.41 26.19
CA GLN A 8 -25.33 25.04 25.73
C GLN A 8 -24.38 24.77 24.57
N ARG A 9 -23.62 23.67 24.64
CA ARG A 9 -22.77 23.24 23.52
C ARG A 9 -23.69 22.66 22.44
N SER A 10 -23.79 23.32 21.30
CA SER A 10 -24.54 22.84 20.14
C SER A 10 -23.64 22.77 18.92
N VAL A 11 -23.83 21.72 18.12
CA VAL A 11 -23.20 21.58 16.80
C VAL A 11 -24.23 21.95 15.76
N SER A 12 -23.86 22.84 14.84
CA SER A 12 -24.68 23.26 13.72
C SER A 12 -23.88 23.15 12.43
N PHE A 13 -24.56 22.82 11.34
CA PHE A 13 -23.99 22.82 10.00
C PHE A 13 -24.38 24.12 9.30
N HIS A 14 -23.47 24.69 8.51
CA HIS A 14 -23.68 25.99 7.87
C HIS A 14 -23.77 25.87 6.35
N LYS A 15 -22.78 25.21 5.74
CA LYS A 15 -22.60 25.16 4.28
C LYS A 15 -22.35 23.73 3.81
N ILE A 16 -22.70 23.48 2.55
CA ILE A 16 -22.47 22.24 1.83
C ILE A 16 -21.57 22.54 0.63
N GLU A 17 -20.48 21.79 0.51
CA GLU A 17 -19.52 21.84 -0.60
C GLU A 17 -19.75 20.66 -1.55
N PHE A 18 -19.90 20.90 -2.86
CA PHE A 18 -20.12 19.84 -3.86
C PHE A 18 -18.85 19.49 -4.64
N ARG A 19 -18.08 18.53 -4.16
CA ARG A 19 -16.86 18.07 -4.85
C ARG A 19 -17.19 17.10 -5.99
N GLN A 20 -16.71 17.42 -7.19
CA GLN A 20 -16.86 16.58 -8.37
C GLN A 20 -15.57 15.82 -8.64
N PHE A 21 -15.66 14.49 -8.69
CA PHE A 21 -14.51 13.61 -8.94
C PHE A 21 -14.65 12.95 -10.31
N GLN A 22 -13.52 12.73 -10.97
CA GLN A 22 -13.51 11.94 -12.20
C GLN A 22 -13.90 10.49 -11.91
N ARG A 23 -14.65 9.87 -12.82
CA ARG A 23 -14.99 8.45 -12.72
C ARG A 23 -13.88 7.60 -13.34
N THR A 24 -13.49 6.54 -12.67
CA THR A 24 -12.44 5.61 -13.13
C THR A 24 -12.79 4.15 -12.83
N LEU A 25 -11.95 3.22 -13.29
CA LEU A 25 -12.08 1.80 -13.02
C LEU A 25 -11.74 1.50 -11.55
N GLY A 26 -12.62 0.77 -10.87
CA GLY A 26 -12.38 0.28 -9.52
C GLY A 26 -12.05 -1.21 -9.46
N ASP A 27 -12.07 -1.77 -8.26
CA ASP A 27 -11.78 -3.17 -7.96
C ASP A 27 -12.93 -3.88 -7.21
N HIS A 28 -14.08 -3.22 -7.06
CA HIS A 28 -15.18 -3.68 -6.21
C HIS A 28 -15.84 -4.99 -6.71
N PRO A 29 -15.71 -6.12 -5.97
CA PRO A 29 -16.10 -7.46 -6.44
C PRO A 29 -17.61 -7.74 -6.41
N ALA A 30 -18.40 -6.91 -5.71
CA ALA A 30 -19.85 -7.10 -5.66
C ALA A 30 -20.57 -6.58 -6.92
N SER A 31 -19.86 -5.86 -7.79
CA SER A 31 -20.41 -5.39 -9.05
C SER A 31 -20.42 -6.52 -10.09
N ARG A 32 -21.57 -6.77 -10.73
CA ARG A 32 -21.61 -7.58 -11.97
C ARG A 32 -21.28 -6.67 -13.14
N GLY A 33 -20.17 -6.91 -13.84
CA GLY A 33 -19.73 -6.05 -14.94
C GLY A 33 -18.63 -5.07 -14.54
N ALA A 34 -18.53 -3.92 -15.21
CA ALA A 34 -17.40 -3.01 -15.06
C ALA A 34 -17.44 -2.27 -13.70
N PRO A 35 -16.44 -2.43 -12.82
CA PRO A 35 -16.39 -1.69 -11.56
C PRO A 35 -16.13 -0.21 -11.83
N VAL A 36 -16.99 0.67 -11.29
CA VAL A 36 -16.83 2.13 -11.37
C VAL A 36 -16.46 2.64 -9.99
N THR A 37 -15.46 3.52 -9.92
CA THR A 37 -15.06 4.23 -8.71
C THR A 37 -14.82 5.70 -9.02
N LEU A 38 -14.66 6.51 -7.99
CA LEU A 38 -14.18 7.89 -8.11
C LEU A 38 -12.65 7.90 -8.05
N SER A 39 -12.03 8.80 -8.80
CA SER A 39 -10.60 9.08 -8.70
C SER A 39 -10.30 9.90 -7.45
N TRP A 40 -9.02 10.09 -7.14
CA TRP A 40 -8.57 10.91 -6.01
C TRP A 40 -8.66 12.42 -6.29
N GLN A 41 -8.67 12.80 -7.56
CA GLN A 41 -8.65 14.19 -7.98
C GLN A 41 -10.08 14.70 -8.13
N PHE A 42 -10.37 15.82 -7.48
CA PHE A 42 -11.62 16.56 -7.65
C PHE A 42 -11.36 17.90 -8.31
N ASP A 43 -12.39 18.47 -8.92
CA ASP A 43 -12.35 19.82 -9.47
C ASP A 43 -12.25 20.85 -8.32
N PRO A 44 -11.17 21.65 -8.25
CA PRO A 44 -11.04 22.71 -7.24
C PRO A 44 -12.18 23.73 -7.31
N SER A 45 -12.76 23.95 -8.49
CA SER A 45 -13.90 24.82 -8.71
C SER A 45 -15.20 24.10 -8.32
N HIS A 46 -15.51 24.10 -7.02
CA HIS A 46 -16.71 23.46 -6.49
C HIS A 46 -17.69 24.48 -5.91
N PRO A 47 -18.99 24.36 -6.22
CA PRO A 47 -19.99 25.26 -5.67
C PRO A 47 -20.19 24.97 -4.17
N THR A 48 -20.45 26.05 -3.43
CA THR A 48 -20.81 26.00 -2.01
C THR A 48 -22.20 26.63 -1.85
N ILE A 49 -23.11 25.93 -1.17
CA ILE A 49 -24.47 26.39 -0.89
C ILE A 49 -24.75 26.40 0.61
N SER A 50 -25.67 27.24 1.07
CA SER A 50 -26.16 27.17 2.45
C SER A 50 -27.00 25.90 2.65
N ILE A 51 -27.03 25.38 3.87
CA ILE A 51 -27.84 24.19 4.17
C ILE A 51 -29.34 24.46 4.02
N ASP A 52 -29.79 25.67 4.35
CA ASP A 52 -31.20 26.06 4.27
C ASP A 52 -31.67 26.11 2.82
N ASP A 53 -30.86 26.70 1.93
CA ASP A 53 -31.16 26.72 0.49
C ASP A 53 -31.18 25.30 -0.09
N PHE A 54 -30.22 24.46 0.30
CA PHE A 54 -30.19 23.07 -0.19
C PHE A 54 -31.46 22.30 0.19
N GLU A 55 -31.88 22.36 1.45
CA GLU A 55 -33.08 21.63 1.91
C GLU A 55 -34.38 22.21 1.32
N ALA A 56 -34.42 23.51 1.02
CA ALA A 56 -35.57 24.14 0.35
C ALA A 56 -35.79 23.62 -1.08
N TYR A 57 -34.71 23.34 -1.83
CA TYR A 57 -34.78 22.90 -3.22
C TYR A 57 -34.51 21.40 -3.43
N ARG A 58 -34.29 20.65 -2.35
CA ARG A 58 -33.88 19.26 -2.43
C ARG A 58 -34.97 18.38 -3.08
N PRO A 59 -34.63 17.58 -4.11
CA PRO A 59 -35.58 16.64 -4.69
C PRO A 59 -35.93 15.52 -3.70
N PRO A 60 -37.08 14.85 -3.88
CA PRO A 60 -37.47 13.72 -3.03
C PRO A 60 -36.41 12.62 -3.03
N ARG A 61 -36.34 11.85 -1.93
CA ARG A 61 -35.37 10.76 -1.82
C ARG A 61 -35.54 9.75 -2.94
N ARG A 62 -34.42 9.35 -3.55
CA ARG A 62 -34.40 8.33 -4.59
C ARG A 62 -34.89 6.99 -4.06
N SER A 63 -35.73 6.32 -4.84
CA SER A 63 -36.15 4.94 -4.61
C SER A 63 -34.99 3.97 -4.85
N ARG A 64 -35.12 2.73 -4.36
CA ARG A 64 -34.08 1.71 -4.49
C ARG A 64 -33.74 1.37 -5.94
N SER A 65 -34.72 1.42 -6.86
CA SER A 65 -34.50 1.22 -8.29
C SER A 65 -33.69 2.37 -8.92
N GLN A 66 -33.92 3.61 -8.48
CA GLN A 66 -33.18 4.80 -8.96
C GLN A 66 -31.74 4.88 -8.43
N ILE A 67 -31.41 4.11 -7.39
CA ILE A 67 -30.03 3.99 -6.88
C ILE A 67 -29.26 2.90 -7.66
N TYR A 68 -29.97 1.89 -8.18
CA TYR A 68 -29.35 0.83 -8.94
C TYR A 68 -28.86 1.31 -10.31
N MET A 69 -27.59 1.04 -10.59
CA MET A 69 -26.95 1.42 -11.84
C MET A 69 -26.65 0.17 -12.69
N PRO A 70 -27.34 0.00 -13.84
CA PRO A 70 -27.12 -1.15 -14.72
C PRO A 70 -25.67 -1.27 -15.22
N SER A 71 -25.24 -2.49 -15.54
CA SER A 71 -23.88 -2.74 -16.05
C SER A 71 -23.57 -1.98 -17.34
N TYR A 72 -24.51 -1.96 -18.29
CA TYR A 72 -24.29 -1.28 -19.58
C TYR A 72 -24.06 0.22 -19.37
N HIS A 73 -24.84 0.84 -18.49
CA HIS A 73 -24.74 2.27 -18.19
C HIS A 73 -23.39 2.59 -17.53
N ARG A 74 -22.89 1.71 -16.66
CA ARG A 74 -21.54 1.83 -16.08
C ARG A 74 -20.44 1.80 -17.15
N GLU A 75 -20.56 0.91 -18.13
CA GLU A 75 -19.60 0.81 -19.22
C GLU A 75 -19.63 2.03 -20.12
N GLU A 76 -20.82 2.51 -20.46
CA GLU A 76 -21.02 3.74 -21.22
C GLU A 76 -20.40 4.94 -20.52
N MET A 77 -20.61 5.07 -19.20
CA MET A 77 -19.97 6.12 -18.40
C MET A 77 -18.45 6.03 -18.44
N LEU A 78 -17.87 4.85 -18.29
CA LEU A 78 -16.41 4.69 -18.35
C LEU A 78 -15.86 4.99 -19.76
N ILE A 79 -16.59 4.62 -20.81
CA ILE A 79 -16.23 4.96 -22.20
C ILE A 79 -16.28 6.47 -22.41
N SER A 80 -17.27 7.17 -21.84
CA SER A 80 -17.36 8.64 -21.91
C SER A 80 -16.18 9.35 -21.24
N GLU A 81 -15.52 8.69 -20.28
CA GLU A 81 -14.31 9.17 -19.59
C GLU A 81 -13.02 8.80 -20.35
N ASN A 82 -13.11 8.43 -21.62
CA ASN A 82 -12.00 8.00 -22.47
C ASN A 82 -11.28 6.72 -22.00
N ILE A 83 -11.92 5.87 -21.19
CA ILE A 83 -11.32 4.62 -20.75
C ILE A 83 -11.48 3.57 -21.85
N SER A 84 -10.35 2.96 -22.24
CA SER A 84 -10.33 1.94 -23.29
C SER A 84 -11.22 0.75 -22.95
N ARG A 85 -11.98 0.28 -23.94
CA ARG A 85 -12.79 -0.95 -23.86
C ARG A 85 -11.94 -2.17 -23.46
N ALA A 86 -10.65 -2.19 -23.81
CA ALA A 86 -9.74 -3.26 -23.40
C ALA A 86 -9.46 -3.23 -21.88
N ALA A 87 -9.27 -2.04 -21.30
CA ALA A 87 -9.09 -1.84 -19.87
C ALA A 87 -10.35 -2.25 -19.10
N ILE A 88 -11.53 -1.83 -19.59
CA ILE A 88 -12.83 -2.22 -19.02
C ILE A 88 -12.99 -3.75 -18.99
N ARG A 89 -12.66 -4.43 -20.10
CA ARG A 89 -12.70 -5.91 -20.17
C ARG A 89 -11.75 -6.56 -19.18
N ARG A 90 -10.54 -6.03 -19.00
CA ARG A 90 -9.57 -6.53 -18.02
C ARG A 90 -10.11 -6.41 -16.60
N ALA A 91 -10.59 -5.23 -16.21
CA ALA A 91 -11.15 -4.98 -14.88
C ALA A 91 -12.35 -5.90 -14.58
N LYS A 92 -13.25 -6.10 -15.55
CA LYS A 92 -14.35 -7.07 -15.42
C LYS A 92 -13.88 -8.48 -15.10
N LYS A 93 -12.82 -8.93 -15.78
CA LYS A 93 -12.24 -10.27 -15.58
C LYS A 93 -11.62 -10.40 -14.19
N GLU A 94 -10.91 -9.38 -13.74
CA GLU A 94 -10.29 -9.33 -12.41
C GLU A 94 -11.35 -9.37 -11.29
N VAL A 95 -12.37 -8.51 -11.37
CA VAL A 95 -13.51 -8.51 -10.44
C VAL A 95 -14.22 -9.86 -10.42
N SER A 96 -14.43 -10.48 -11.58
CA SER A 96 -15.07 -11.80 -11.66
C SER A 96 -14.21 -12.87 -10.98
N LYS A 97 -12.89 -12.85 -11.21
CA LYS A 97 -11.93 -13.74 -10.55
C LYS A 97 -11.97 -13.57 -9.03
N VAL A 98 -11.94 -12.34 -8.52
CA VAL A 98 -12.01 -12.06 -7.07
C VAL A 98 -13.34 -12.55 -6.49
N ARG A 99 -14.45 -12.35 -7.21
CA ARG A 99 -15.76 -12.84 -6.78
C ARG A 99 -15.79 -14.37 -6.69
N GLU A 100 -15.28 -15.06 -7.71
CA GLU A 100 -15.18 -16.52 -7.70
C GLU A 100 -14.29 -17.03 -6.58
N GLN A 101 -13.15 -16.37 -6.32
CA GLN A 101 -12.28 -16.70 -5.19
C GLN A 101 -13.01 -16.54 -3.86
N ARG A 102 -13.73 -15.44 -3.65
CA ARG A 102 -14.53 -15.22 -2.42
C ARG A 102 -15.63 -16.26 -2.25
N GLN A 103 -16.31 -16.62 -3.34
CA GLN A 103 -17.33 -17.65 -3.31
C GLN A 103 -16.72 -19.00 -2.91
N LYS A 104 -15.58 -19.37 -3.50
CA LYS A 104 -14.84 -20.58 -3.10
C LYS A 104 -14.40 -20.53 -1.65
N THR A 105 -13.90 -19.40 -1.16
CA THR A 105 -13.55 -19.27 0.27
C THR A 105 -14.76 -19.55 1.16
N VAL A 106 -15.92 -18.96 0.86
CA VAL A 106 -17.15 -19.19 1.63
C VAL A 106 -17.60 -20.65 1.57
N GLU A 107 -17.56 -21.25 0.38
CA GLU A 107 -17.88 -22.67 0.19
C GLU A 107 -16.91 -23.56 0.95
N THR A 108 -15.63 -23.24 0.99
CA THR A 108 -14.59 -24.04 1.66
C THR A 108 -14.49 -23.80 3.17
N LEU A 109 -15.18 -22.80 3.74
CA LEU A 109 -15.11 -22.48 5.18
C LEU A 109 -15.37 -23.68 6.10
N HIS A 110 -16.29 -24.58 5.72
CA HIS A 110 -16.57 -25.79 6.50
C HIS A 110 -15.40 -26.80 6.48
N ASN A 111 -14.56 -26.75 5.45
CA ASN A 111 -13.36 -27.57 5.31
C ASN A 111 -12.09 -26.89 5.82
N ALA A 112 -12.18 -25.67 6.36
CA ALA A 112 -11.04 -24.94 6.90
C ALA A 112 -10.14 -25.78 7.85
N PRO A 113 -10.67 -26.55 8.83
CA PRO A 113 -9.79 -27.36 9.69
C PRO A 113 -9.10 -28.51 8.92
N VAL A 114 -9.74 -29.04 7.87
CA VAL A 114 -9.16 -30.09 7.02
C VAL A 114 -8.08 -29.51 6.11
N GLU A 115 -8.30 -28.33 5.53
CA GLU A 115 -7.29 -27.63 4.73
C GLU A 115 -6.07 -27.25 5.57
N GLU A 116 -6.28 -26.75 6.80
CA GLU A 116 -5.19 -26.41 7.72
C GLU A 116 -4.37 -27.65 8.12
N ALA A 117 -5.05 -28.77 8.39
CA ALA A 117 -4.41 -30.05 8.67
C ALA A 117 -3.62 -30.56 7.45
N MET A 118 -4.19 -30.46 6.26
CA MET A 118 -3.53 -30.88 5.02
C MET A 118 -2.34 -30.00 4.67
N GLU A 119 -2.43 -28.68 4.88
CA GLU A 119 -1.32 -27.76 4.67
C GLU A 119 -0.19 -28.03 5.68
N SER A 120 -0.54 -28.30 6.93
CA SER A 120 0.40 -28.72 7.97
C SER A 120 1.11 -30.03 7.62
N ALA A 121 0.36 -31.02 7.10
CA ALA A 121 0.92 -32.28 6.62
C ALA A 121 1.85 -32.08 5.42
N LYS A 122 1.45 -31.25 4.44
CA LYS A 122 2.28 -30.91 3.28
C LYS A 122 3.58 -30.21 3.67
N ARG A 123 3.55 -29.28 4.64
CA ARG A 123 4.76 -28.62 5.16
C ARG A 123 5.70 -29.62 5.83
N LYS A 124 5.17 -30.55 6.62
CA LYS A 124 5.95 -31.62 7.25
C LYS A 124 6.55 -32.57 6.21
N LEU A 125 5.78 -32.97 5.19
CA LEU A 125 6.24 -33.79 4.07
C LEU A 125 7.34 -33.09 3.27
N LYS A 126 7.18 -31.80 2.97
CA LYS A 126 8.23 -31.01 2.29
C LYS A 126 9.52 -30.97 3.12
N LYS A 127 9.42 -30.86 4.46
CA LYS A 127 10.59 -30.92 5.34
C LYS A 127 11.27 -32.30 5.31
N ILE A 128 10.52 -33.38 5.13
CA ILE A 128 11.05 -34.74 5.03
C ILE A 128 11.70 -34.98 3.66
N VAL A 129 11.06 -34.54 2.57
CA VAL A 129 11.55 -34.71 1.19
C VAL A 129 12.77 -33.83 0.92
N ASN A 130 12.82 -32.62 1.48
CA ASN A 130 13.96 -31.72 1.37
C ASN A 130 15.02 -31.97 2.46
N ARG A 131 14.87 -33.03 3.28
CA ARG A 131 15.93 -33.42 4.20
C ARG A 131 16.99 -34.14 3.39
N THR A 132 17.96 -33.36 2.89
CA THR A 132 19.19 -33.92 2.35
C THR A 132 19.80 -34.80 3.45
N SER A 133 20.29 -35.99 3.05
CA SER A 133 20.95 -36.90 3.99
C SER A 133 22.06 -36.16 4.72
N GLU A 134 22.11 -36.22 6.05
CA GLU A 134 23.17 -35.60 6.88
C GLU A 134 24.56 -35.92 6.34
N ARG A 135 24.75 -37.14 5.82
CA ARG A 135 26.00 -37.59 5.20
C ARG A 135 26.35 -36.87 3.90
N LYS A 136 25.35 -36.48 3.09
CA LYS A 136 25.54 -35.67 1.87
C LYS A 136 25.74 -34.19 2.19
N GLU A 137 25.09 -33.69 3.25
CA GLU A 137 25.30 -32.32 3.74
C GLU A 137 26.71 -32.18 4.29
N GLU A 138 27.18 -33.15 5.09
CA GLU A 138 28.56 -33.23 5.57
C GLU A 138 29.56 -33.28 4.40
N GLN A 139 29.34 -34.13 3.38
CA GLN A 139 30.20 -34.18 2.20
C GLN A 139 30.27 -32.83 1.47
N MET A 140 29.13 -32.19 1.21
CA MET A 140 29.09 -30.86 0.58
C MET A 140 29.74 -29.78 1.44
N LEU A 141 29.64 -29.86 2.77
CA LEU A 141 30.31 -28.95 3.70
C LEU A 141 31.82 -29.16 3.70
N TRP A 142 32.30 -30.41 3.70
CA TRP A 142 33.71 -30.74 3.59
C TRP A 142 34.29 -30.29 2.24
N GLU A 143 33.60 -30.55 1.13
CA GLU A 143 33.99 -30.09 -0.21
C GLU A 143 34.06 -28.56 -0.32
N ARG A 144 33.07 -27.84 0.23
CA ARG A 144 33.12 -26.37 0.29
C ARG A 144 34.22 -25.86 1.21
N ALA A 145 34.46 -26.52 2.34
CA ALA A 145 35.51 -26.14 3.27
C ALA A 145 36.90 -26.35 2.66
N THR A 146 37.10 -27.43 1.91
CA THR A 146 38.34 -27.68 1.16
C THR A 146 38.52 -26.68 0.04
N GLU A 147 37.48 -26.39 -0.74
CA GLU A 147 37.52 -25.37 -1.80
C GLU A 147 37.81 -23.97 -1.22
N TYR A 148 37.19 -23.64 -0.08
CA TYR A 148 37.45 -22.38 0.63
C TYR A 148 38.89 -22.30 1.18
N ALA A 149 39.43 -23.41 1.70
CA ALA A 149 40.82 -23.46 2.15
C ALA A 149 41.80 -23.34 0.97
N GLU A 150 41.53 -24.00 -0.15
CA GLU A 150 42.34 -23.96 -1.37
C GLU A 150 42.33 -22.56 -2.01
N THR A 151 41.16 -21.93 -2.13
CA THR A 151 41.03 -20.55 -2.61
C THR A 151 41.77 -19.57 -1.69
N ARG A 152 41.66 -19.73 -0.37
CA ARG A 152 42.39 -18.90 0.61
C ARG A 152 43.91 -19.12 0.57
N LEU A 153 44.38 -20.34 0.29
CA LEU A 153 45.81 -20.62 0.07
C LEU A 153 46.30 -20.05 -1.26
N ARG A 154 45.47 -20.05 -2.30
CA ARG A 154 45.76 -19.45 -3.61
C ARG A 154 45.83 -17.92 -3.52
N GLU A 155 44.93 -17.31 -2.76
CA GLU A 155 44.96 -15.88 -2.42
C GLU A 155 46.11 -15.55 -1.46
N GLY A 156 46.41 -16.40 -0.48
CA GLY A 156 47.53 -16.26 0.44
C GLY A 156 48.91 -16.37 -0.24
N SER A 157 49.03 -17.22 -1.27
CA SER A 157 50.24 -17.31 -2.12
C SER A 157 50.41 -16.08 -3.02
N ALA A 158 49.34 -15.33 -3.30
CA ALA A 158 49.39 -14.09 -4.06
C ALA A 158 49.70 -12.85 -3.19
N ILE A 159 49.72 -12.99 -1.86
CA ILE A 159 49.97 -11.90 -0.89
C ILE A 159 51.28 -12.16 -0.12
N SER A 160 52.32 -12.62 -0.82
CA SER A 160 53.69 -12.72 -0.26
C SER A 160 54.54 -11.47 -0.53
N THR A 161 53.98 -10.38 -1.06
CA THR A 161 54.68 -9.10 -1.10
C THR A 161 53.75 -7.97 -0.68
N THR A 162 54.08 -7.40 0.47
CA THR A 162 53.55 -6.14 1.02
C THR A 162 52.12 -6.21 1.57
N THR A 163 51.99 -6.27 2.89
CA THR A 163 51.06 -5.37 3.59
C THR A 163 51.46 -5.24 5.05
N LYS A 164 51.84 -4.02 5.43
CA LYS A 164 52.03 -3.59 6.82
C LYS A 164 50.72 -3.77 7.59
N ALA A 165 50.83 -4.23 8.84
CA ALA A 165 49.71 -4.33 9.76
C ALA A 165 49.01 -2.95 9.93
N PRO A 166 47.68 -2.85 9.81
CA PRO A 166 46.97 -1.60 10.04
C PRO A 166 46.99 -1.26 11.53
N THR A 167 47.39 -0.03 11.83
CA THR A 167 47.42 0.52 13.18
C THR A 167 46.00 0.83 13.64
N LYS A 168 45.73 0.53 14.92
CA LYS A 168 44.44 0.67 15.66
C LYS A 168 43.71 2.03 15.53
N ILE A 169 44.31 3.02 14.86
CA ILE A 169 43.80 4.38 14.70
C ILE A 169 42.75 4.47 13.57
N GLN A 170 42.81 3.60 12.55
CA GLN A 170 41.87 3.66 11.42
C GLN A 170 40.51 3.01 11.72
N GLU A 171 40.47 1.99 12.59
CA GLU A 171 39.21 1.33 12.99
C GLU A 171 38.34 2.24 13.88
N ALA A 172 38.96 3.13 14.67
CA ALA A 172 38.23 4.08 15.51
C ALA A 172 37.44 5.11 14.67
N ARG A 173 38.05 5.66 13.61
CA ARG A 173 37.39 6.64 12.72
C ARG A 173 36.20 6.05 11.96
N ARG A 174 36.31 4.79 11.52
CA ARG A 174 35.22 4.10 10.83
C ARG A 174 34.02 3.87 11.75
N ASN A 175 34.28 3.59 13.03
CA ASN A 175 33.22 3.43 14.03
C ASN A 175 32.57 4.78 14.39
N GLU A 176 33.33 5.88 14.42
CA GLU A 176 32.77 7.24 14.60
C GLU A 176 31.88 7.66 13.42
N GLU A 177 32.25 7.34 12.18
CA GLU A 177 31.42 7.61 10.99
C GLU A 177 30.10 6.82 11.00
N ILE A 178 30.12 5.58 11.48
CA ILE A 178 28.92 4.75 11.61
C ILE A 178 27.98 5.31 12.69
N ILE A 179 28.52 5.78 13.81
CA ILE A 179 27.73 6.39 14.89
C ILE A 179 27.17 7.75 14.44
N SER A 180 27.95 8.56 13.72
CA SER A 180 27.49 9.83 13.12
C SER A 180 26.34 9.61 12.12
N ASN A 181 26.48 8.66 11.20
CA ASN A 181 25.42 8.34 10.24
C ASN A 181 24.16 7.79 10.91
N PHE A 182 24.28 7.10 12.03
CA PHE A 182 23.14 6.62 12.80
C PHE A 182 22.42 7.75 13.57
N GLN A 183 23.16 8.74 14.09
CA GLN A 183 22.59 9.93 14.73
C GLN A 183 21.94 10.90 13.71
N MET A 184 22.45 10.99 12.48
CA MET A 184 21.88 11.83 11.42
C MET A 184 20.48 11.37 11.00
N TRP A 185 20.22 10.06 10.97
CA TRP A 185 18.90 9.50 10.63
C TRP A 185 17.82 9.68 11.70
N GLN A 186 18.18 10.10 12.93
CA GLN A 186 17.20 10.39 14.00
C GLN A 186 16.86 11.88 14.13
N ALA A 187 17.54 12.77 13.41
CA ALA A 187 17.34 14.22 13.51
C ALA A 187 16.35 14.80 12.46
N ASP A 188 16.00 14.05 11.42
CA ASP A 188 15.17 14.55 10.30
C ASP A 188 13.66 14.35 10.48
N ASP A 189 13.18 13.77 11.60
CA ASP A 189 11.75 13.54 11.87
C ASP A 189 11.12 14.56 12.85
N VAL A 190 11.80 15.67 13.16
CA VAL A 190 11.23 16.77 13.94
C VAL A 190 11.66 18.11 13.35
N VAL A 191 10.87 18.67 12.40
CA VAL A 191 10.38 20.06 12.33
C VAL A 191 9.59 20.21 11.02
N GLY A 192 8.31 20.54 11.13
CA GLY A 192 7.46 20.87 9.98
C GLY A 192 6.14 21.52 10.40
N VAL A 193 6.20 22.53 11.27
CA VAL A 193 5.05 23.36 11.66
C VAL A 193 5.47 24.83 11.65
N MET A 194 4.75 25.63 10.84
CA MET A 194 4.60 27.11 10.86
C MET A 194 5.85 27.94 10.50
N SER A 195 5.77 29.16 9.94
CA SER A 195 4.77 29.98 9.22
C SER A 195 5.52 31.28 8.82
N ASP A 196 5.00 32.00 7.82
CA ASP A 196 5.23 33.45 7.56
C ASP A 196 6.66 33.86 7.12
N ALA A 197 6.96 34.89 6.33
CA ALA A 197 6.29 35.77 5.39
C ALA A 197 7.44 36.55 4.68
N ASP A 198 7.11 37.22 3.58
CA ASP A 198 7.76 38.41 3.02
C ASP A 198 8.95 38.32 2.02
N ASP A 199 8.68 38.97 0.89
CA ASP A 199 9.53 39.80 0.03
C ASP A 199 10.66 39.21 -0.84
N PHE A 200 10.48 39.27 -2.18
CA PHE A 200 11.16 40.20 -3.11
C PHE A 200 10.88 39.82 -4.60
N PRO A 201 11.12 40.70 -5.60
CA PRO A 201 10.18 40.94 -6.70
C PRO A 201 10.71 40.40 -8.04
N LEU A 202 9.82 40.19 -9.01
CA LEU A 202 10.22 39.99 -10.41
C LEU A 202 9.70 41.15 -11.24
N SER A 203 10.64 42.02 -11.61
CA SER A 203 10.49 43.01 -12.67
C SER A 203 11.03 42.45 -13.99
N PHE A 204 10.24 42.70 -15.04
CA PHE A 204 10.48 42.60 -16.49
C PHE A 204 10.50 41.21 -17.14
#